data_AF-A0A850SV95-F1
#
_entry.id   AF-A0A850SV95-F1
#
_cell.length_a   1.000
_cell.length_b   1.000
_cell.length_c   1.000
_cell.angle_alpha   90.00
_cell.angle_beta   90.00
_cell.angle_gamma   90.00
#
_symmetry.space_group_name_H-M   'P 1'
#
loop_
_entity.id
_entity.type
_entity.pdbx_description
1 polymer ?
#
loop_
_entity_poly.entity_id
_entity_poly.type
_entity_poly.pdbx_seq_one_letter_code
_entity_poly.pdbx_strand_id
1 'polypeptide(L)' 'MHRSGIIRPIVAGLVFALAAGFFSAGGAAKAEPVEASAPIVAVGDLHGDYDAYQAILREAKLIDAKGKWTCGKAILVQLG' A
#
# COMPACT_ATOMS: atom_id res chain seq x y z
N MET A 1 59.14 -36.95 0.69
CA MET A 1 58.55 -35.87 1.50
C MET A 1 57.36 -35.27 0.74
N HIS A 2 56.13 -35.74 1.01
CA HIS A 2 54.93 -35.18 0.37
C HIS A 2 53.75 -35.29 1.35
N ARG A 3 53.62 -34.30 2.25
CA ARG A 3 52.54 -34.19 3.24
C ARG A 3 51.41 -33.32 2.65
N SER A 4 50.73 -33.80 1.62
CA SER A 4 49.75 -32.98 0.86
C SER A 4 48.30 -33.49 0.94
N GLY A 5 48.02 -34.56 1.69
CA GLY A 5 46.73 -35.26 1.67
C GLY A 5 45.62 -34.68 2.56
N ILE A 6 45.94 -33.79 3.51
CA ILE A 6 45.00 -33.39 4.58
C ILE A 6 44.51 -31.93 4.44
N ILE A 7 45.22 -31.08 3.68
CA ILE A 7 44.92 -29.65 3.60
C ILE A 7 43.74 -29.36 2.64
N ARG A 8 43.57 -30.17 1.59
CA ARG A 8 42.48 -30.04 0.60
C ARG A 8 41.05 -30.21 1.16
N PRO A 9 40.73 -31.20 2.02
CA PRO A 9 39.38 -31.36 2.57
C PRO A 9 39.02 -30.27 3.59
N ILE A 10 39.99 -29.74 4.33
CA ILE A 10 39.76 -28.66 5.31
C ILE A 10 39.42 -27.35 4.60
N VAL A 11 40.16 -26.99 3.55
CA VAL A 11 39.88 -25.79 2.76
C VAL A 11 38.55 -25.91 2.02
N ALA A 12 38.22 -27.08 1.47
CA ALA A 12 36.93 -27.33 0.83
C ALA A 12 35.74 -27.24 1.80
N GLY A 13 35.88 -27.78 3.02
CA GLY A 13 34.87 -27.68 4.07
C GLY A 13 34.65 -26.24 4.55
N LEU A 14 35.73 -25.44 4.65
CA LEU A 14 35.65 -24.04 5.05
C LEU A 14 34.94 -23.16 4.00
N VAL A 15 35.22 -23.40 2.71
CA VAL A 15 34.55 -22.71 1.60
C VAL A 15 33.06 -23.08 1.52
N PHE A 16 32.71 -24.34 1.79
CA PHE A 16 31.31 -24.78 1.82
C PHE A 16 30.53 -24.14 2.98
N ALA A 17 31.14 -24.02 4.17
CA ALA A 17 30.53 -23.38 5.33
C ALA A 17 30.32 -21.86 5.12
N LEU A 18 31.26 -21.18 4.44
CA LEU A 18 31.09 -19.78 4.07
C LEU A 18 29.97 -19.58 3.05
N ALA A 19 29.87 -20.44 2.04
CA ALA A 19 28.84 -20.34 1.00
C ALA A 19 27.42 -20.59 1.57
N ALA A 20 27.27 -21.50 2.53
CA ALA A 20 25.99 -21.76 3.20
C ALA A 20 25.53 -20.57 4.07
N GLY A 21 26.46 -19.83 4.67
CA GLY A 21 26.15 -18.63 5.46
C GLY A 21 25.59 -17.46 4.65
N PHE A 22 25.93 -17.36 3.36
CA PHE A 22 25.42 -16.29 2.48
C PHE A 22 24.03 -16.56 1.89
N PHE A 23 23.51 -17.78 1.95
CA PHE A 23 22.22 -18.12 1.34
C PHE A 23 21.00 -17.81 2.24
N SER A 24 21.20 -17.44 3.51
CA SER A 24 20.12 -17.42 4.52
C SER A 24 19.64 -16.04 4.98
N ALA A 25 19.83 -14.98 4.17
CA ALA A 25 19.39 -13.63 4.52
C ALA A 25 18.19 -13.11 3.70
N GLY A 26 17.34 -14.01 3.20
CA GLY A 26 16.03 -13.64 2.65
C GLY A 26 15.05 -13.31 3.77
N GLY A 27 15.18 -12.14 4.38
CA GLY A 27 14.17 -11.65 5.34
C GLY A 27 12.83 -11.44 4.63
N ALA A 28 11.76 -12.05 5.15
CA ALA A 28 10.42 -11.80 4.65
C ALA A 28 10.07 -10.32 4.85
N ALA A 29 9.92 -9.58 3.75
CA ALA A 29 9.46 -8.20 3.80
C ALA A 29 8.04 -8.19 4.41
N LYS A 30 7.87 -7.46 5.52
CA LYS A 30 6.52 -7.17 6.03
C LYS A 30 5.86 -6.22 5.04
N ALA A 31 4.65 -6.56 4.59
CA ALA A 31 3.82 -5.61 3.87
C ALA A 31 3.49 -4.44 4.80
N GLU A 32 3.92 -3.24 4.44
CA GLU A 32 3.49 -2.03 5.13
C GLU A 32 2.01 -1.79 4.79
N PRO A 33 1.16 -1.41 5.76
CA PRO A 33 -0.22 -1.05 5.47
C PRO A 33 -0.24 0.10 4.47
N VAL A 34 -0.88 -0.10 3.32
CA VAL A 34 -1.16 1.00 2.39
C VAL A 34 -2.21 1.88 3.06
N GLU A 35 -1.85 3.13 3.36
CA GLU A 35 -2.81 4.13 3.83
C GLU A 35 -3.94 4.27 2.80
N ALA A 36 -5.17 4.03 3.24
CA ALA A 36 -6.32 4.15 2.36
C ALA A 36 -6.47 5.60 1.90
N SER A 37 -6.54 5.82 0.58
CA SER A 37 -6.80 7.14 0.02
C SER A 37 -8.17 7.64 0.44
N ALA A 38 -8.31 8.96 0.56
CA ALA A 38 -9.59 9.57 0.86
C ALA A 38 -10.62 9.27 -0.26
N PRO A 39 -11.89 8.95 0.07
CA PRO A 39 -12.94 8.74 -0.92
C PRO A 39 -13.14 9.97 -1.80
N ILE A 40 -13.37 9.77 -3.10
CA ILE A 40 -13.65 10.85 -4.05
C ILE A 40 -15.05 10.63 -4.63
N VAL A 41 -15.86 11.69 -4.62
CA VAL A 41 -17.17 11.73 -5.28
C VAL A 41 -17.15 12.84 -6.32
N ALA A 42 -17.42 12.51 -7.58
CA ALA A 42 -17.53 13.47 -8.66
C ALA A 42 -18.99 13.63 -9.07
N VAL A 43 -19.47 14.88 -9.16
CA VAL A 43 -20.84 15.23 -9.56
C VAL A 43 -20.76 16.17 -10.76
N GLY A 44 -21.54 15.90 -11.81
CA GLY A 44 -21.61 16.75 -12.99
C GLY A 44 -23.03 16.90 -13.49
N ASP A 45 -23.21 17.78 -14.48
CA ASP A 45 -24.46 17.95 -15.23
C ASP A 45 -25.71 18.23 -14.38
N LEU A 46 -25.60 19.21 -13.47
CA LEU A 46 -26.72 19.60 -12.59
C LEU A 46 -27.57 20.73 -13.17
N HIS A 47 -27.02 21.55 -14.07
CA HIS A 47 -27.73 22.67 -14.69
C HIS A 47 -28.44 23.64 -13.71
N GLY A 48 -27.89 23.82 -12.50
CA GLY A 48 -28.48 24.68 -11.48
C GLY A 48 -29.60 24.03 -10.65
N ASP A 49 -29.86 22.73 -10.82
CA ASP A 49 -30.81 21.98 -9.99
C ASP A 49 -30.22 21.74 -8.59
N TYR A 50 -30.57 22.63 -7.67
CA TYR A 50 -30.09 22.58 -6.29
C TYR A 50 -30.69 21.42 -5.49
N ASP A 51 -31.92 21.02 -5.79
CA ASP A 51 -32.58 19.93 -5.07
C ASP A 51 -31.98 18.58 -5.47
N ALA A 52 -31.69 18.39 -6.76
CA ALA A 52 -30.92 17.25 -7.24
C ALA A 52 -29.51 17.20 -6.63
N TYR A 53 -28.83 18.35 -6.53
CA TYR A 53 -27.53 18.43 -5.87
C TYR A 53 -27.60 17.99 -4.40
N GLN A 54 -28.56 18.51 -3.63
CA GLN A 54 -28.77 18.12 -2.24
C GLN A 54 -29.10 16.63 -2.10
N ALA A 55 -29.93 16.08 -3.00
CA ALA A 55 -30.27 14.66 -3.01
C ALA A 55 -29.03 13.78 -3.24
N ILE A 56 -28.22 14.09 -4.26
CA ILE A 56 -26.99 13.37 -4.58
C ILE A 56 -26.01 13.40 -3.40
N LEU A 57 -25.79 14.57 -2.79
CA LEU A 57 -24.86 14.70 -1.66
C LEU A 57 -25.34 13.91 -0.42
N ARG A 58 -26.65 13.79 -0.20
CA ARG A 58 -27.23 13.00 0.89
C ARG A 58 -27.12 11.51 0.63
N GLU A 59 -27.42 11.08 -0.58
CA GLU A 59 -27.29 9.68 -1.00
C GLU A 59 -25.84 9.20 -0.92
N ALA A 60 -24.90 10.05 -1.34
CA ALA A 60 -23.46 9.83 -1.20
C ALA A 60 -22.95 10.00 0.25
N LYS A 61 -23.82 10.33 1.20
CA LYS A 61 -23.50 10.53 2.63
C LYS A 61 -22.44 11.60 2.89
N LEU A 62 -22.36 12.60 2.01
CA LEU A 62 -21.43 13.72 2.13
C LEU A 62 -21.95 14.80 3.08
N ILE A 63 -23.28 14.96 3.17
CA ILE A 63 -23.93 15.95 4.03
C ILE A 63 -25.02 15.33 4.93
N ASP A 64 -25.25 15.96 6.09
CA ASP A 64 -26.33 15.62 7.02
C ASP A 64 -27.70 16.16 6.60
N ALA A 65 -28.74 15.83 7.38
CA ALA A 65 -30.11 16.36 7.25
C ALA A 65 -30.18 17.89 7.08
N LYS A 66 -29.27 18.64 7.70
CA LYS A 66 -29.20 20.10 7.72
C LYS A 66 -28.29 20.67 6.63
N GLY A 67 -27.74 19.83 5.75
CA GLY A 67 -26.83 20.23 4.68
C GLY A 67 -25.40 20.47 5.13
N LYS A 68 -25.02 20.04 6.34
CA LYS A 68 -23.65 20.18 6.85
C LYS A 68 -22.78 19.03 6.35
N TRP A 69 -21.54 19.34 6.00
CA TRP A 69 -20.53 18.35 5.62
C TRP A 69 -20.25 17.34 6.75
N THR A 70 -20.25 16.05 6.42
CA THR A 70 -20.04 14.95 7.40
C THR A 70 -19.06 13.86 6.97
N CYS A 71 -18.52 13.90 5.75
CA CYS A 71 -17.68 12.82 5.20
C CYS A 71 -16.17 12.99 5.42
N GLY A 72 -15.77 13.79 6.43
CA GLY A 72 -14.38 13.89 6.89
C GLY A 72 -13.42 14.33 5.79
N LYS A 73 -12.45 13.48 5.45
CA LYS A 73 -11.41 13.72 4.45
C LYS A 73 -11.85 13.49 3.01
N ALA A 74 -13.10 13.05 2.77
CA ALA A 74 -13.57 12.81 1.42
C ALA A 74 -13.45 14.07 0.54
N ILE A 75 -13.33 13.86 -0.76
CA ILE A 75 -13.15 14.94 -1.74
C ILE A 75 -14.41 14.94 -2.62
N LEU A 76 -15.08 16.08 -2.67
CA LEU A 76 -16.14 16.33 -3.64
C LEU A 76 -15.56 17.11 -4.84
N VAL A 77 -15.81 16.63 -6.05
CA VAL A 77 -15.44 17.30 -7.30
C VAL A 77 -16.72 17.66 -8.07
N GLN A 78 -16.92 18.94 -8.37
CA GLN A 78 -18.02 19.40 -9.22
C GLN A 78 -17.49 19.68 -10.64
N LEU A 79 -18.08 19.01 -11.64
CA LEU A 79 -17.54 18.90 -13.01
C LEU A 79 -18.01 19.97 -14.00
N GLY A 80 -18.55 21.10 -13.53
CA GLY A 80 -19.20 22.12 -14.38
C GLY A 80 -20.66 22.33 -14.03
#